data_AF-U5CUB8-F1
#
_entry.id   AF-U5CUB8-F1
#
_cell.length_a   1.000
_cell.length_b   1.000
_cell.length_c   1.000
_cell.angle_alpha   90.00
_cell.angle_beta   90.00
_cell.angle_gamma   90.00
#
_symmetry.space_group_name_H-M   'P 1'
#
loop_
_entity.id
_entity.type
_entity.pdbx_description
1 polymer ?
#
loop_
_entity_poly.entity_id
_entity_poly.type
_entity_poly.pdbx_seq_one_letter_code
_entity_poly.pdbx_strand_id
1 'polypeptide(L)'
;MKLLDTIGVEPDYKTLHDVISIDEFKGNSGGRKYHCIIIDLKERKLLDILKDRKQDNLSEYFKRFKDRNEVKWVIIDMLKPFYRQ
;
A
#
# COMPACT_ATOMS: atom_id res chain seq x y z
N MET A 1 18.83 -12.21 11.12
CA MET A 1 17.67 -12.10 10.22
C MET A 1 17.93 -10.93 9.29
N LYS A 2 18.17 -11.16 7.98
CA LYS A 2 18.37 -10.02 7.07
C LYS A 2 17.00 -9.47 6.70
N LEU A 3 16.89 -8.15 6.59
CA LEU A 3 15.66 -7.45 6.22
C LEU A 3 15.05 -8.01 4.92
N LEU A 4 15.91 -8.41 3.98
CA LEU A 4 15.53 -8.97 2.69
C LEU A 4 15.01 -10.42 2.77
N ASP A 5 15.35 -11.16 3.84
CA ASP A 5 14.83 -12.51 4.06
C ASP A 5 13.33 -12.48 4.47
N THR A 6 12.82 -11.31 4.87
CA THR A 6 11.41 -11.04 5.22
C THR A 6 10.65 -10.35 4.08
N ILE A 7 11.35 -9.82 3.08
CA ILE A 7 10.74 -9.17 1.91
C ILE A 7 10.46 -10.25 0.85
N GLY A 8 9.56 -11.16 1.19
CA GLY A 8 8.82 -11.91 0.19
C GLY A 8 7.66 -11.03 -0.25
N VAL A 9 7.73 -10.46 -1.46
CA VAL A 9 6.49 -10.00 -2.12
C VAL A 9 5.75 -11.29 -2.47
N GLU A 10 4.81 -11.73 -1.63
CA GLU A 10 3.94 -12.84 -2.02
C GLU A 10 3.20 -12.39 -3.29
N PRO A 11 3.33 -13.12 -4.40
CA PRO A 11 2.67 -12.72 -5.63
C PRO A 11 1.16 -12.90 -5.44
N ASP A 12 0.42 -11.82 -5.70
CA ASP A 12 -1.05 -11.82 -5.76
C ASP A 12 -1.76 -11.95 -4.41
N TYR A 13 -1.54 -10.99 -3.49
CA TYR A 13 -2.42 -10.81 -2.33
C TYR A 13 -3.86 -10.54 -2.77
N LYS A 14 -4.77 -11.43 -2.36
CA LYS A 14 -6.21 -11.38 -2.71
C LYS A 14 -7.10 -10.80 -1.63
N THR A 15 -6.56 -10.63 -0.42
CA THR A 15 -7.29 -10.21 0.77
C THR A 15 -6.64 -8.99 1.40
N LEU A 16 -7.46 -8.13 2.00
CA LEU A 16 -7.02 -7.02 2.85
C LEU A 16 -7.42 -7.30 4.29
N HIS A 17 -6.46 -7.15 5.19
CA HIS A 17 -6.72 -7.25 6.63
C HIS A 17 -7.31 -5.95 7.18
N ASP A 18 -7.80 -6.03 8.42
CA ASP A 18 -8.47 -4.96 9.14
C ASP A 18 -7.67 -3.64 9.23
N VAL A 19 -6.33 -3.69 9.14
CA VAL A 19 -5.43 -2.54 9.30
C VAL A 19 -4.39 -2.51 8.19
N ILE A 20 -4.42 -1.48 7.37
CA ILE A 20 -3.42 -1.25 6.32
C ILE A 20 -2.69 0.08 6.51
N SER A 21 -1.44 0.12 6.06
CA SER A 21 -0.63 1.34 5.96
C SER A 21 -0.31 1.65 4.50
N ILE A 22 -0.33 2.94 4.16
CA ILE A 22 0.07 3.46 2.86
C ILE A 22 1.12 4.54 3.12
N ASP A 23 2.27 4.43 2.45
CA ASP A 23 3.35 5.42 2.58
C ASP A 23 4.05 5.67 1.23
N GLU A 24 4.86 6.71 1.16
CA GLU A 24 5.68 7.05 0.00
C GLU A 24 7.17 6.96 0.34
N PHE A 25 7.92 6.26 -0.51
CA PHE A 25 9.38 6.20 -0.38
C PHE A 25 10.06 6.65 -1.68
N LYS A 26 11.28 7.15 -1.54
CA LYS A 26 12.10 7.61 -2.68
C LYS A 26 12.77 6.40 -3.36
N GLY A 27 12.65 6.34 -4.68
CA GLY A 27 13.32 5.33 -5.52
C GLY A 27 13.67 5.89 -6.91
N ASN A 28 14.15 5.03 -7.80
CA ASN A 28 14.50 5.39 -9.18
C ASN A 28 14.02 4.36 -10.22
N SER A 29 13.18 3.41 -9.82
CA SER A 29 12.67 2.35 -10.70
C SER A 29 11.59 2.90 -11.64
N GLY A 30 11.57 2.41 -12.88
CA GLY A 30 10.55 2.80 -13.87
C GLY A 30 10.49 4.30 -14.18
N GLY A 31 11.62 5.01 -14.06
CA GLY A 31 11.73 6.44 -14.36
C GLY A 31 11.04 7.35 -13.35
N ARG A 32 10.74 6.87 -12.13
CA ARG A 32 10.01 7.62 -11.10
C ARG A 32 10.87 7.84 -9.87
N LYS A 33 10.70 9.01 -9.25
CA LYS A 33 11.44 9.45 -8.05
C LYS A 33 10.84 8.90 -6.75
N TYR A 34 9.54 8.64 -6.75
CA TYR A 34 8.80 8.19 -5.58
C TYR A 34 7.89 7.03 -5.95
N HIS A 35 7.69 6.13 -5.00
CA HIS A 35 6.84 4.95 -5.10
C HIS A 35 5.94 4.86 -3.87
N CYS A 36 4.79 4.21 -4.04
CA CYS A 36 3.86 3.97 -2.96
C CYS A 36 4.08 2.56 -2.41
N ILE A 37 4.20 2.43 -1.10
CA ILE A 37 4.28 1.14 -0.42
C ILE A 37 2.96 0.88 0.31
N ILE A 38 2.47 -0.36 0.23
CA ILE A 38 1.26 -0.79 0.91
C ILE A 38 1.61 -1.96 1.82
N ILE A 39 1.31 -1.82 3.09
CA ILE A 39 1.71 -2.76 4.14
C ILE A 39 0.48 -3.22 4.90
N ASP A 40 0.39 -4.51 5.15
CA ASP A 40 -0.46 -5.06 6.19
C ASP A 40 0.25 -4.93 7.53
N LEU A 41 -0.31 -4.10 8.41
CA LEU A 41 0.30 -3.82 9.71
C LEU A 41 0.07 -4.91 10.75
N LYS A 42 -0.95 -5.76 10.56
CA LYS A 42 -1.26 -6.84 11.50
C LYS A 42 -0.22 -7.95 11.38
N GLU A 43 0.00 -8.42 10.15
CA GLU A 43 0.98 -9.49 9.87
C GLU A 43 2.39 -8.93 9.57
N ARG A 44 2.53 -7.59 9.53
CA ARG A 44 3.77 -6.87 9.17
C ARG A 44 4.32 -7.30 7.81
N LYS A 45 3.41 -7.50 6.84
CA LYS A 45 3.72 -7.98 5.49
C LYS A 45 3.62 -6.88 4.45
N LEU A 46 4.57 -6.87 3.51
CA LEU A 46 4.50 -6.03 2.33
C LEU A 46 3.44 -6.59 1.37
N LEU A 47 2.39 -5.81 1.12
CA LEU A 47 1.33 -6.20 0.18
C LEU A 47 1.75 -5.88 -1.26
N ASP A 48 2.20 -4.65 -1.52
CA ASP A 48 2.62 -4.24 -2.86
C ASP A 48 3.46 -2.95 -2.85
N ILE A 49 4.16 -2.71 -3.95
CA ILE A 49 4.85 -1.46 -4.26
C ILE A 49 4.28 -0.92 -5.57
N LEU A 50 3.51 0.17 -5.48
CA LEU A 50 2.93 0.81 -6.64
C LEU A 50 3.83 1.89 -7.20
N LYS A 51 3.59 2.17 -8.48
CA LYS A 51 4.32 3.19 -9.24
C LYS A 51 4.28 4.58 -8.60
N ASP A 52 3.17 4.96 -7.99
CA ASP A 52 2.96 6.23 -7.30
C ASP A 52 1.72 6.12 -6.37
N ARG A 53 1.45 7.15 -5.58
CA ARG A 53 0.29 7.23 -4.66
C ARG A 53 -0.90 8.03 -5.24
N LYS A 54 -1.01 8.17 -6.56
CA LYS A 54 -2.12 8.91 -7.17
C LYS A 54 -3.44 8.21 -6.88
N GLN A 55 -4.49 8.99 -6.61
CA GLN A 55 -5.81 8.49 -6.21
C GLN A 55 -6.37 7.46 -7.21
N ASP A 56 -6.24 7.68 -8.52
CA ASP A 56 -6.73 6.74 -9.53
C ASP A 56 -6.02 5.39 -9.45
N ASN A 57 -4.70 5.39 -9.26
CA ASN A 57 -3.91 4.17 -9.16
C ASN A 57 -4.22 3.41 -7.86
N LEU A 58 -4.39 4.12 -6.75
CA LEU A 58 -4.83 3.52 -5.48
C LEU A 58 -6.25 2.95 -5.61
N SER A 59 -7.16 3.68 -6.24
CA SER A 59 -8.55 3.22 -6.44
C SER A 59 -8.60 1.96 -7.31
N GLU A 60 -7.88 1.94 -8.42
CA GLU A 60 -7.77 0.76 -9.29
C GLU A 60 -7.15 -0.43 -8.55
N TYR A 61 -6.07 -0.21 -7.80
CA TYR A 61 -5.44 -1.22 -6.96
C TYR A 61 -6.43 -1.82 -5.95
N PHE A 62 -7.09 -0.99 -5.14
CA PHE A 62 -7.97 -1.48 -4.08
C PHE A 62 -9.25 -2.14 -4.61
N LYS A 63 -9.72 -1.81 -5.82
CA LYS A 63 -10.87 -2.47 -6.46
C LYS A 63 -10.65 -3.97 -6.71
N ARG A 64 -9.41 -4.44 -6.81
CA ARG A 64 -9.10 -5.87 -7.00
C ARG A 64 -9.48 -6.72 -5.77
N PHE A 65 -9.51 -6.10 -4.59
CA PHE A 65 -9.86 -6.76 -3.33
C PHE A 65 -11.37 -6.74 -3.12
N LYS A 66 -11.96 -7.93 -2.99
CA LYS A 66 -13.41 -8.09 -2.76
C LYS A 66 -13.80 -7.71 -1.34
N ASP A 67 -12.90 -7.91 -0.40
CA ASP A 67 -13.00 -7.66 1.04
C ASP A 67 -12.51 -6.26 1.44
N ARG A 68 -12.28 -5.35 0.50
CA ARG A 68 -11.81 -3.98 0.80
C ARG A 68 -12.72 -3.18 1.74
N ASN A 69 -13.99 -3.55 1.86
CA ASN A 69 -14.94 -2.92 2.77
C ASN A 69 -14.77 -3.41 4.22
N GLU A 70 -14.03 -4.48 4.45
CA GLU A 70 -13.74 -5.04 5.78
C GLU A 70 -12.54 -4.35 6.45
N VAL A 71 -11.79 -3.52 5.71
CA VAL A 71 -10.71 -2.70 6.26
C VAL A 71 -11.29 -1.68 7.23
N LYS A 72 -10.82 -1.71 8.48
CA LYS A 72 -11.31 -0.84 9.57
C LYS A 72 -10.44 0.39 9.75
N TRP A 73 -9.14 0.26 9.50
CA TRP A 73 -8.16 1.30 9.75
C TRP A 73 -7.22 1.45 8.57
N VAL A 74 -7.07 2.70 8.10
CA VAL A 74 -6.06 3.08 7.10
C VAL A 74 -5.13 4.09 7.76
N ILE A 75 -3.84 3.74 7.82
CA ILE A 75 -2.79 4.63 8.30
C ILE A 75 -2.08 5.21 7.09
N ILE A 76 -2.12 6.53 6.93
CA ILE A 76 -1.49 7.23 5.82
C ILE A 76 -1.13 8.65 6.29
N ASP A 77 -0.03 9.19 5.77
CA ASP A 77 0.25 10.61 5.95
C ASP A 77 -0.83 11.47 5.26
N MET A 78 -1.05 12.67 5.78
CA MET A 78 -2.11 13.55 5.30
C MET A 78 -1.92 13.88 3.82
N LEU A 79 -2.90 13.52 3.01
CA LEU A 79 -2.98 13.88 1.59
C LEU A 79 -4.13 14.88 1.38
N LYS A 80 -3.99 15.77 0.40
CA LYS A 80 -5.01 16.78 0.03
C LYS A 80 -6.48 16.30 0.04
N PRO A 81 -6.84 15.09 -0.47
CA PRO A 81 -8.22 14.60 -0.43
C PRO A 81 -8.70 14.11 0.94
N PHE A 82 -7.81 13.91 1.92
CA PHE A 82 -8.16 13.52 3.30
C PHE A 82 -8.22 14.70 4.28
N TYR A 83 -7.85 15.91 3.84
CA TYR A 83 -8.21 17.11 4.58
C TYR A 83 -9.72 17.31 4.45
N ARG A 84 -10.39 17.58 5.57
CA ARG A 84 -11.80 18.04 5.56
C ARG A 84 -11.89 19.23 4.60
N GLN A 85 -12.69 19.08 3.55
CA GLN A 85 -13.24 20.21 2.80
C GLN A 85 -14.24 20.95 3.68
#